data_AF-A0A8T7KN16-F1
#
_entry.id   AF-A0A8T7KN16-F1
#
_cell.length_a   1.000
_cell.length_b   1.000
_cell.length_c   1.000
_cell.angle_alpha   90.00
_cell.angle_beta   90.00
_cell.angle_gamma   90.00
#
_symmetry.space_group_name_H-M   'P 1'
#
loop_
_entity.id
_entity.type
_entity.pdbx_description
1 polymer ?
#
loop_
_entity_poly.entity_id
_entity_poly.type
_entity_poly.pdbx_seq_one_letter_code
_entity_poly.pdbx_strand_id
1 'polypeptide(L)'
;MTVTSKVIGGKGAHRLGWPASFGPLAYLVTAVLAVLASYVLVNALIGWAQVRLDDLRYGRPRTSHVAGYVGHPAEGPGRPTRLVGMNIDRQVVVLELPGGDATQVRSLPGPYLFGAREDLTPVVLSLRDMDGDGRDDLIIDVRNEHVVYLNREQGFRLPTPDEQTLLVQEHHP
;
A
#
# COMPACT_ATOMS: atom_id res chain seq x y z
N MET A 1 -23.82 0.95 -100.81
CA MET A 1 -22.92 0.17 -99.94
C MET A 1 -22.78 0.87 -98.60
N THR A 2 -23.20 0.14 -97.57
CA THR A 2 -22.97 0.19 -96.12
C THR A 2 -21.62 0.74 -95.63
N VAL A 3 -21.60 1.33 -94.43
CA VAL A 3 -20.75 1.06 -93.23
C VAL A 3 -21.12 2.13 -92.16
N THR A 4 -21.82 1.86 -91.04
CA THR A 4 -21.48 1.15 -89.78
C THR A 4 -20.30 1.78 -89.01
N SER A 5 -20.55 2.72 -88.10
CA SER A 5 -20.74 2.56 -86.64
C SER A 5 -19.44 2.61 -85.82
N LYS A 6 -19.48 3.33 -84.68
CA LYS A 6 -19.28 2.80 -83.31
C LYS A 6 -18.82 3.93 -82.38
N VAL A 7 -19.78 4.47 -81.63
CA VAL A 7 -19.52 5.38 -80.50
C VAL A 7 -19.02 4.54 -79.32
N ILE A 8 -17.84 4.88 -78.81
CA ILE A 8 -17.22 4.22 -77.65
C ILE A 8 -17.84 4.83 -76.39
N GLY A 9 -18.65 4.05 -75.68
CA GLY A 9 -19.28 4.42 -74.42
C GLY A 9 -18.26 4.50 -73.27
N GLY A 10 -18.27 5.64 -72.58
CA GLY A 10 -17.57 5.82 -71.30
C GLY A 10 -18.22 4.92 -70.24
N LYS A 11 -17.46 3.93 -69.76
CA LYS A 11 -17.86 3.09 -68.63
C LYS A 11 -17.69 3.88 -67.33
N GLY A 12 -18.73 3.81 -66.50
CA GLY A 12 -18.94 4.66 -65.34
C GLY A 12 -17.84 4.55 -64.28
N ALA A 13 -17.54 5.69 -63.69
CA ALA A 13 -16.77 5.76 -62.45
C ALA A 13 -17.58 5.07 -61.34
N HIS A 14 -17.14 3.89 -60.92
CA HIS A 14 -17.61 3.29 -59.67
C HIS A 14 -17.10 4.15 -58.52
N ARG A 15 -17.95 5.06 -58.04
CA ARG A 15 -17.75 5.75 -56.77
C ARG A 15 -17.82 4.69 -55.67
N LEU A 16 -16.68 4.37 -55.08
CA LEU A 16 -16.59 3.55 -53.87
C LEU A 16 -17.22 4.34 -52.72
N GLY A 17 -18.54 4.25 -52.58
CA GLY A 17 -19.26 4.83 -51.46
C GLY A 17 -18.93 4.03 -50.21
N TRP A 18 -18.11 4.58 -49.33
CA TRP A 18 -18.00 4.09 -47.96
C TRP A 18 -19.37 4.35 -47.29
N PRO A 19 -20.02 3.35 -46.67
CA PRO A 19 -21.26 3.61 -45.94
C PRO A 19 -20.94 4.48 -44.72
N ALA A 20 -21.15 5.79 -44.87
CA ALA A 20 -21.04 6.77 -43.81
C ALA A 20 -22.39 6.89 -43.10
N SER A 21 -22.60 6.02 -42.11
CA SER A 21 -23.35 6.40 -40.91
C SER A 21 -22.97 5.44 -39.80
N PHE A 22 -21.93 5.79 -39.05
CA PHE A 22 -21.81 5.29 -37.69
C PHE A 22 -23.05 5.81 -36.94
N GLY A 23 -24.03 4.94 -36.71
CA GLY A 23 -25.28 5.31 -36.05
C GLY A 23 -25.01 5.83 -34.63
N PRO A 24 -25.99 6.49 -34.00
CA PRO A 24 -25.87 6.98 -32.62
C PRO A 24 -25.42 5.87 -31.63
N LEU A 25 -25.74 4.61 -31.93
CA LEU A 25 -25.28 3.44 -31.17
C LEU A 25 -23.76 3.29 -31.19
N ALA A 26 -23.10 3.49 -32.33
CA ALA A 26 -21.65 3.37 -32.43
C ALA A 26 -20.95 4.45 -31.60
N TYR A 27 -21.44 5.70 -31.65
CA TYR A 27 -20.94 6.78 -30.79
C TYR A 27 -21.15 6.48 -29.31
N LEU A 28 -22.30 5.92 -28.93
CA LEU A 28 -22.58 5.52 -27.55
C LEU A 28 -21.59 4.44 -27.09
N VAL A 29 -21.37 3.39 -27.89
CA VAL A 29 -20.41 2.33 -27.58
C VAL A 29 -18.99 2.89 -27.46
N THR A 30 -18.56 3.75 -28.38
CA THR A 30 -17.25 4.39 -28.30
C THR A 30 -17.12 5.28 -27.06
N ALA A 31 -18.16 6.04 -26.70
CA ALA A 31 -18.16 6.87 -25.51
C ALA A 31 -18.06 6.03 -24.22
N VAL A 32 -18.81 4.92 -24.13
CA VAL A 32 -18.73 3.99 -22.99
C VAL A 32 -17.34 3.37 -22.91
N LEU A 33 -16.77 2.92 -24.03
CA LEU A 33 -15.41 2.38 -24.07
C LEU A 33 -14.37 3.43 -23.68
N ALA A 34 -14.54 4.68 -24.11
CA ALA A 34 -13.64 5.77 -23.74
C ALA A 34 -13.70 6.04 -22.23
N VAL A 35 -14.89 6.10 -21.62
CA VAL A 35 -15.04 6.25 -20.17
C VAL A 35 -14.40 5.09 -19.41
N LEU A 36 -14.62 3.85 -19.86
CA LEU A 36 -13.99 2.67 -19.24
C LEU A 36 -12.47 2.69 -19.37
N ALA A 37 -11.94 3.06 -20.55
CA ALA A 37 -10.50 3.19 -20.76
C ALA A 37 -9.91 4.30 -19.88
N SER A 38 -10.58 5.45 -19.78
CA SER A 38 -10.20 6.54 -18.88
C SER A 38 -10.21 6.08 -17.42
N TYR A 39 -11.23 5.33 -16.99
CA TYR A 39 -11.30 4.79 -15.63
C TYR A 39 -10.10 3.89 -15.32
N VAL A 40 -9.74 2.97 -16.22
CA VAL A 40 -8.57 2.09 -16.04
C VAL A 40 -7.27 2.91 -15.96
N LEU A 41 -7.09 3.88 -16.86
CA LEU A 41 -5.89 4.74 -16.89
C LEU A 41 -5.74 5.57 -15.61
N VAL A 42 -6.83 6.18 -15.13
CA VAL A 42 -6.83 6.98 -13.89
C VAL A 42 -6.46 6.10 -12.70
N ASN A 43 -7.05 4.91 -12.57
CA ASN A 43 -6.70 3.99 -11.48
C ASN A 43 -5.24 3.54 -11.53
N ALA A 44 -4.72 3.23 -12.72
CA ALA A 44 -3.31 2.88 -12.88
C ALA A 44 -2.38 4.03 -12.49
N LEU A 45 -2.73 5.27 -12.86
CA LEU A 45 -1.97 6.46 -12.50
C LEU A 45 -1.98 6.73 -10.99
N ILE A 46 -3.13 6.59 -10.33
CA ILE A 46 -3.24 6.75 -8.87
C ILE A 46 -2.38 5.71 -8.16
N GLY A 47 -2.47 4.43 -8.55
CA GLY A 47 -1.67 3.36 -7.94
C GLY A 47 -0.16 3.58 -8.13
N TRP A 48 0.26 4.01 -9.32
CA TRP A 48 1.66 4.37 -9.57
C TRP A 48 2.10 5.56 -8.70
N ALA A 49 1.28 6.60 -8.59
CA ALA A 49 1.58 7.79 -7.80
C ALA A 49 1.71 7.46 -6.30
N GLN A 50 0.81 6.66 -5.75
CA GLN A 50 0.88 6.21 -4.35
C GLN A 50 2.19 5.47 -4.06
N VAL A 51 2.55 4.51 -4.91
CA VAL A 51 3.83 3.77 -4.74
C VAL A 51 5.02 4.72 -4.79
N ARG A 52 5.03 5.69 -5.70
CA ARG A 52 6.12 6.67 -5.80
C ARG A 52 6.20 7.59 -4.58
N LEU A 53 5.06 8.04 -4.05
CA LEU A 53 5.02 8.84 -2.83
C LEU A 53 5.53 8.05 -1.63
N ASP A 54 5.11 6.79 -1.50
CA ASP A 54 5.57 5.91 -0.43
C ASP A 54 7.06 5.59 -0.55
N ASP A 55 7.56 5.36 -1.77
CA ASP A 55 8.99 5.14 -2.01
C ASP A 55 9.83 6.36 -1.60
N LEU A 56 9.31 7.58 -1.78
CA LEU A 56 9.97 8.81 -1.33
C LEU A 56 9.93 8.97 0.19
N ARG A 57 8.81 8.60 0.83
CA ARG A 57 8.61 8.79 2.28
C ARG A 57 9.30 7.71 3.12
N TYR A 58 9.29 6.46 2.64
CA TYR A 58 9.71 5.28 3.41
C TYR A 58 10.88 4.51 2.78
N GLY A 59 11.25 4.80 1.53
CA GLY A 59 12.30 4.07 0.83
C GLY A 59 11.92 2.66 0.36
N ARG A 60 12.92 1.93 -0.14
CA ARG A 60 12.84 0.50 -0.48
C ARG A 60 14.07 -0.23 0.08
N PRO A 61 13.94 -1.18 1.02
CA PRO A 61 12.71 -1.62 1.68
C PRO A 61 12.06 -0.51 2.53
N ARG A 62 10.73 -0.58 2.74
CA ARG A 62 10.00 0.44 3.50
C ARG A 62 10.38 0.38 4.96
N THR A 63 10.99 1.45 5.47
CA THR A 63 11.31 1.58 6.90
C THR A 63 10.53 2.72 7.53
N SER A 64 10.10 2.52 8.77
CA SER A 64 9.58 3.56 9.64
C SER A 64 10.34 3.55 10.96
N HIS A 65 10.43 4.73 11.56
CA HIS A 65 11.26 4.95 12.72
C HIS A 65 10.43 5.71 13.76
N VAL A 66 10.43 5.21 14.99
CA VAL A 66 9.87 5.91 16.15
C VAL A 66 10.88 5.87 17.29
N ALA A 67 10.87 6.88 18.14
CA ALA A 67 11.70 6.93 19.32
C ALA A 67 10.88 7.44 20.50
N GLY A 68 11.07 6.83 21.66
CA GLY A 68 10.33 7.16 22.87
C GLY A 68 11.02 6.65 24.12
N TYR A 69 10.57 7.15 25.26
CA TYR A 69 10.99 6.69 26.58
C TYR A 69 9.99 5.65 27.06
N VAL A 70 10.37 4.38 26.94
CA VAL A 70 9.50 3.24 27.26
C VAL A 70 9.91 2.59 28.60
N GLY A 71 10.85 3.21 29.31
CA GLY A 71 11.26 2.78 30.65
C GLY A 71 12.26 1.63 30.65
N HIS A 72 13.01 1.44 29.56
CA HIS A 72 14.11 0.49 29.52
C HIS A 72 15.32 0.99 30.33
N PRO A 73 16.06 0.10 31.03
CA PRO A 73 17.21 0.51 31.86
C PRO A 73 18.35 1.20 31.09
N ALA A 74 18.47 0.93 29.79
CA ALA A 74 19.49 1.53 28.94
C ALA A 74 19.17 2.98 28.52
N GLU A 75 17.96 3.45 28.79
CA GLU A 75 17.52 4.81 28.46
C GLU A 75 18.19 5.86 29.34
N GLY A 76 18.34 7.07 28.79
CA GLY A 76 18.87 8.21 29.52
C GLY A 76 18.53 9.54 28.85
N PRO A 77 18.96 10.68 29.43
CA PRO A 77 18.75 12.00 28.84
C PRO A 77 19.31 12.05 27.41
N GLY A 78 18.45 12.31 26.42
CA GLY A 78 18.82 12.31 24.99
C GLY A 78 19.07 10.94 24.37
N ARG A 79 18.85 9.85 25.12
CA ARG A 79 19.00 8.46 24.69
C ARG A 79 17.69 7.69 24.86
N PRO A 80 16.65 8.01 24.06
CA PRO A 80 15.42 7.22 24.06
C PRO A 80 15.66 5.86 23.41
N THR A 81 14.72 4.94 23.63
CA THR A 81 14.65 3.69 22.85
C THR A 81 14.26 4.03 21.42
N ARG A 82 14.98 3.45 20.45
CA ARG A 82 14.72 3.63 19.03
C ARG A 82 14.16 2.35 18.45
N LEU A 83 13.07 2.47 17.72
CA LEU A 83 12.38 1.38 17.06
C LEU A 83 12.42 1.61 15.55
N VAL A 84 12.75 0.55 14.81
CA VAL A 84 12.80 0.58 13.35
C VAL A 84 11.93 -0.54 12.82
N GLY A 85 10.79 -0.18 12.24
CA GLY A 85 9.87 -1.10 11.59
C GLY A 85 10.22 -1.24 10.13
N MET A 86 10.22 -2.47 9.64
CA MET A 86 10.51 -2.75 8.23
C MET A 86 9.65 -3.87 7.68
N ASN A 87 9.30 -3.75 6.41
CA ASN A 87 8.70 -4.82 5.63
C ASN A 87 9.78 -5.45 4.75
N ILE A 88 10.20 -6.67 5.10
CA ILE A 88 11.18 -7.45 4.35
C ILE A 88 10.40 -8.51 3.56
N ASP A 89 10.09 -8.22 2.30
CA ASP A 89 9.41 -9.16 1.40
C ASP A 89 8.16 -9.81 2.03
N ARG A 90 7.29 -8.99 2.63
CA ARG A 90 6.04 -9.34 3.33
C ARG A 90 6.21 -9.83 4.76
N GLN A 91 7.43 -9.99 5.24
CA GLN A 91 7.69 -10.25 6.66
C GLN A 91 7.89 -8.92 7.38
N VAL A 92 6.98 -8.60 8.31
CA VAL A 92 7.15 -7.45 9.20
C VAL A 92 8.18 -7.80 10.27
N VAL A 93 9.14 -6.91 10.48
CA VAL A 93 10.15 -7.00 11.54
C VAL A 93 10.30 -5.63 12.19
N VAL A 94 10.34 -5.60 13.51
CA VAL A 94 10.70 -4.40 14.26
C VAL A 94 12.01 -4.63 14.99
N LEU A 95 12.97 -3.75 14.80
CA LEU A 95 14.20 -3.71 15.55
C LEU A 95 14.07 -2.72 16.69
N GLU A 96 14.31 -3.17 17.91
CA GLU A 96 14.34 -2.37 19.13
C GLU A 96 15.78 -2.12 19.54
N LEU A 97 16.11 -0.85 19.79
CA LEU A 97 17.42 -0.39 20.25
C LEU A 97 17.26 0.40 21.55
N PRO A 98 17.28 -0.28 22.71
CA PRO A 98 17.17 0.37 24.02
C PRO A 98 18.26 1.43 24.20
N GLY A 99 17.88 2.66 24.52
CA GLY A 99 18.82 3.79 24.69
C GLY A 99 19.73 4.08 23.50
N GLY A 100 19.36 3.61 22.29
CA GLY A 100 20.17 3.69 21.08
C GLY A 100 21.42 2.80 21.09
N ASP A 101 21.49 1.80 21.97
CA ASP A 101 22.62 0.89 22.11
C ASP A 101 22.53 -0.26 21.09
N ALA A 102 23.45 -0.30 20.13
CA ALA A 102 23.50 -1.34 19.10
C ALA A 102 23.88 -2.73 19.65
N THR A 103 24.42 -2.81 20.86
CA THR A 103 24.76 -4.10 21.51
C THR A 103 23.54 -4.78 22.16
N GLN A 104 22.45 -4.03 22.35
CA GLN A 104 21.21 -4.50 22.97
C GLN A 104 20.06 -4.61 21.96
N VAL A 105 20.37 -4.72 20.67
CA VAL A 105 19.36 -4.82 19.62
C VAL A 105 18.52 -6.07 19.81
N ARG A 106 17.20 -5.91 19.76
CA ARG A 106 16.24 -7.01 19.78
C ARG A 106 15.40 -6.99 18.52
N SER A 107 15.08 -8.18 18.02
CA SER A 107 14.21 -8.37 16.86
C SER A 107 12.85 -8.85 17.34
N LEU A 108 11.82 -8.05 17.05
CA LEU A 108 10.42 -8.37 17.33
C LEU A 108 9.78 -8.82 16.01
N PRO A 109 9.46 -10.12 15.86
CA PRO A 109 8.88 -10.65 14.63
C PRO A 109 7.42 -10.26 14.55
N GLY A 110 7.03 -9.51 13.52
CA GLY A 110 5.65 -9.14 13.23
C GLY A 110 4.92 -10.16 12.33
N PRO A 111 3.70 -9.84 11.88
CA PRO A 111 2.92 -10.72 11.02
C PRO A 111 3.52 -10.87 9.62
N TYR A 112 3.15 -11.96 8.95
CA TYR A 112 3.40 -12.15 7.53
C TYR A 112 2.22 -11.63 6.70
N LEU A 113 2.49 -10.77 5.72
CA LEU A 113 1.47 -10.11 4.91
C LEU A 113 1.09 -10.95 3.69
N PHE A 114 -0.17 -11.38 3.62
CA PHE A 114 -0.69 -12.14 2.49
C PHE A 114 -1.36 -11.25 1.45
N GLY A 115 -1.02 -11.45 0.18
CA GLY A 115 -1.67 -10.79 -0.95
C GLY A 115 -0.71 -10.33 -2.04
N ALA A 116 -1.28 -9.83 -3.13
CA ALA A 116 -0.52 -9.22 -4.21
C ALA A 116 0.00 -7.84 -3.78
N ARG A 117 1.30 -7.60 -4.01
CA ARG A 117 2.01 -6.35 -3.70
C ARG A 117 2.09 -6.03 -2.21
N GLU A 118 2.06 -7.00 -1.30
CA GLU A 118 2.23 -6.73 0.13
C GLU A 118 3.67 -6.43 0.56
N ASP A 119 4.66 -6.71 -0.28
CA ASP A 119 6.01 -6.13 -0.20
C ASP A 119 5.97 -4.59 -0.31
N LEU A 120 4.88 -4.11 -0.93
CA LEU A 120 4.29 -2.78 -0.99
C LEU A 120 4.00 -2.01 0.29
N THR A 121 3.79 -2.73 1.38
CA THR A 121 2.97 -2.20 2.47
C THR A 121 3.85 -1.50 3.49
N PRO A 122 3.59 -0.21 3.81
CA PRO A 122 4.32 0.48 4.85
C PRO A 122 3.97 -0.10 6.22
N VAL A 123 5.00 -0.28 7.05
CA VAL A 123 4.84 -0.58 8.47
C VAL A 123 4.92 0.74 9.20
N VAL A 124 3.91 1.10 9.97
CA VAL A 124 3.90 2.31 10.80
C VAL A 124 3.96 1.88 12.26
N LEU A 125 4.83 2.53 13.01
CA LEU A 125 5.00 2.27 14.44
C LEU A 125 4.47 3.43 15.25
N SER A 126 3.77 3.12 16.34
CA SER A 126 3.41 4.10 17.37
C SER A 126 3.65 3.55 18.76
N LEU A 127 3.84 4.47 19.71
CA LEU A 127 4.04 4.18 21.13
C LEU A 127 2.87 4.77 21.91
N ARG A 128 2.23 3.93 22.73
CA ARG A 128 1.08 4.35 23.55
C ARG A 128 0.82 3.29 24.61
N ASP A 129 0.53 3.72 25.83
CA ASP A 129 -0.02 2.86 26.87
C ASP A 129 -1.40 2.29 26.45
N MET A 130 -1.46 0.97 26.23
CA MET A 130 -2.65 0.26 25.77
C MET A 130 -3.32 -0.56 26.87
N ASP A 131 -2.64 -0.85 27.98
CA ASP A 131 -3.18 -1.65 29.08
C ASP A 131 -3.27 -0.91 30.42
N GLY A 132 -2.93 0.38 30.43
CA GLY A 132 -3.06 1.28 31.57
C GLY A 132 -1.98 1.08 32.62
N ASP A 133 -0.87 0.41 32.31
CA ASP A 133 0.23 0.17 33.26
C ASP A 133 1.18 1.38 33.43
N GLY A 134 0.96 2.45 32.64
CA GLY A 134 1.74 3.68 32.65
C GLY A 134 3.04 3.60 31.84
N ARG A 135 3.28 2.51 31.11
CA ARG A 135 4.38 2.35 30.16
C ARG A 135 3.83 2.38 28.74
N ASP A 136 4.58 2.98 27.83
CA ASP A 136 4.21 2.97 26.43
C ASP A 136 4.40 1.57 25.83
N ASP A 137 3.33 1.02 25.24
CA ASP A 137 3.32 -0.20 24.45
C ASP A 137 3.63 0.10 22.98
N LEU A 138 4.11 -0.91 22.25
CA LEU A 138 4.42 -0.80 20.83
C LEU A 138 3.22 -1.25 20.01
N ILE A 139 2.74 -0.35 19.15
CA ILE A 139 1.68 -0.63 18.19
C ILE A 139 2.29 -0.66 16.79
N ILE A 140 2.06 -1.76 16.09
CA ILE A 140 2.44 -1.95 14.70
C ILE A 140 1.18 -1.86 13.86
N ASP A 141 1.09 -0.78 13.09
CA ASP A 141 0.03 -0.54 12.12
C ASP A 141 0.54 -0.96 10.74
N VAL A 142 -0.07 -2.00 10.16
CA VAL A 142 0.31 -2.49 8.83
C VAL A 142 -0.94 -2.85 8.05
N ARG A 143 -1.11 -2.21 6.89
CA ARG A 143 -2.33 -2.33 6.06
C ARG A 143 -3.59 -1.93 6.86
N ASN A 144 -4.31 -2.91 7.41
CA ASN A 144 -5.52 -2.77 8.22
C ASN A 144 -5.45 -3.65 9.49
N GLU A 145 -4.24 -4.06 9.87
CA GLU A 145 -3.99 -4.89 11.04
C GLU A 145 -3.21 -4.07 12.07
N HIS A 146 -3.62 -4.22 13.33
CA HIS A 146 -3.01 -3.58 14.48
C HIS A 146 -2.44 -4.68 15.37
N VAL A 147 -1.11 -4.76 15.44
CA VAL A 147 -0.44 -5.71 16.33
C VAL A 147 0.16 -4.94 17.50
N VAL A 148 -0.28 -5.26 18.71
CA VAL A 148 0.18 -4.64 19.94
C VAL A 148 1.21 -5.53 20.60
N TYR A 149 2.34 -4.96 21.01
CA TYR A 149 3.33 -5.58 21.89
C TYR A 149 3.32 -4.84 23.21
N LEU A 150 3.01 -5.56 24.28
CA LEU A 150 2.99 -5.02 25.62
C LEU A 150 4.40 -4.88 26.16
N ASN A 151 4.67 -3.74 26.79
CA ASN A 151 5.95 -3.41 27.37
C ASN A 151 6.03 -3.95 28.80
N ARG A 152 6.88 -4.96 29.01
CA ARG A 152 7.12 -5.56 30.33
C ARG A 152 8.56 -5.33 30.76
N GLU A 153 8.88 -5.73 31.99
CA GLU A 153 10.24 -5.57 32.56
C GLU A 153 11.35 -6.12 31.64
N GLN A 154 11.05 -7.19 30.90
CA GLN A 154 11.99 -7.84 29.98
C GLN A 154 11.99 -7.25 28.57
N GLY A 155 11.16 -6.27 28.25
CA GLY A 155 10.98 -5.66 26.92
C GLY A 155 9.59 -5.86 26.34
N PHE A 156 9.46 -5.54 25.06
CA PHE A 156 8.23 -5.76 24.30
C PHE A 156 7.96 -7.24 24.07
N ARG A 157 6.73 -7.67 24.33
CA ARG A 157 6.26 -9.04 24.03
C ARG A 157 4.83 -9.02 23.51
N LEU A 158 4.44 -10.09 22.82
CA LEU A 158 3.04 -10.30 22.48
C LEU A 158 2.19 -10.47 23.76
N PRO A 159 0.94 -9.99 23.77
CA PRO A 159 -0.02 -10.24 24.84
C PRO A 159 -0.25 -11.74 25.06
N THR A 160 -0.52 -12.14 26.30
CA THR A 160 -1.08 -13.47 26.57
C THR A 160 -2.54 -13.55 26.09
N PRO A 161 -3.14 -14.74 25.94
CA PRO A 161 -4.54 -14.85 25.52
C PRO A 161 -5.52 -14.07 26.42
N ASP A 162 -5.25 -14.04 27.73
CA ASP A 162 -6.07 -13.30 28.70
C ASP A 162 -5.91 -11.78 28.49
N GLU A 163 -4.68 -11.28 28.37
CA GLU A 163 -4.38 -9.87 28.10
C GLU A 163 -4.95 -9.44 26.73
N GLN A 164 -4.86 -10.29 25.71
CA GLN A 164 -5.42 -10.01 24.40
C GLN A 164 -6.93 -9.83 24.46
N THR A 165 -7.61 -10.65 25.27
CA THR A 165 -9.06 -10.53 25.47
C THR A 165 -9.43 -9.22 26.14
N LEU A 166 -8.63 -8.77 27.11
CA LEU A 166 -8.82 -7.48 27.80
C LEU A 166 -8.61 -6.30 26.84
N LEU A 167 -7.51 -6.31 26.08
CA LEU A 167 -7.21 -5.27 25.08
C LEU A 167 -8.36 -5.11 24.07
N VAL A 168 -8.89 -6.24 23.60
CA VAL A 168 -10.02 -6.29 22.68
C VAL A 168 -11.27 -5.70 23.33
N GLN A 169 -11.59 -6.05 24.58
CA GLN A 169 -12.76 -5.50 25.28
C GLN A 169 -12.67 -4.00 25.55
N GLU A 170 -11.48 -3.50 25.92
CA GLU A 170 -11.28 -2.08 26.26
C GLU A 170 -11.21 -1.17 25.03
N HIS A 171 -10.82 -1.72 23.87
CA HIS A 171 -10.59 -0.94 22.64
C HIS A 171 -11.60 -1.21 21.52
N HIS A 172 -12.70 -1.93 21.81
CA HIS A 172 -13.84 -2.02 20.89
C HIS A 172 -14.78 -0.80 21.04
N PRO A 173 -15.15 -0.12 19.94
CA PRO A 173 -16.17 0.94 19.96
C PRO A 173 -17.60 0.40 20.12
#